data_AF-A0A1Q7KIF9-F1
#
_entry.id   AF-A0A1Q7KIF9-F1
#
_cell.length_a   1.000
_cell.length_b   1.000
_cell.length_c   1.000
_cell.angle_alpha   90.00
_cell.angle_beta   90.00
_cell.angle_gamma   90.00
#
_symmetry.space_group_name_H-M   'P 1'
#
loop_
_entity.id
_entity.type
_entity.pdbx_description
1 polymer ?
#
loop_
_entity_poly.entity_id
_entity_poly.type
_entity_poly.pdbx_seq_one_letter_code
_entity_poly.pdbx_strand_id
1 'polypeptide(L)' 'MAMASERTEFLICESCFWCASILGGGTLVGRCPCCKSNMLESIPIGTGEPYRFDCSIKRGVMLDFAPADY' A
#
# COMPACT_ATOMS: atom_id res chain seq x y z
N MET A 1 11.46 22.91 -12.77
CA MET A 1 10.33 22.60 -11.87
C MET A 1 10.63 21.24 -11.29
N ALA A 2 11.02 21.17 -10.02
CA ALA A 2 11.28 19.87 -9.38
C ALA A 2 9.93 19.20 -9.16
N MET A 3 9.64 18.12 -9.87
CA MET A 3 8.52 17.26 -9.51
C MET A 3 8.88 16.67 -8.16
N ALA A 4 8.09 17.00 -7.13
CA ALA A 4 8.20 16.32 -5.85
C ALA A 4 8.14 14.81 -6.14
N SER A 5 9.08 14.04 -5.59
CA SER A 5 9.02 12.58 -5.67
C SER A 5 7.73 12.14 -4.98
N GLU A 6 6.68 11.90 -5.78
CA GLU A 6 5.38 11.44 -5.30
C GLU A 6 5.55 9.98 -4.85
N ARG A 7 5.92 9.81 -3.58
CA ARG A 7 5.99 8.48 -2.96
C ARG A 7 4.57 7.97 -2.82
N THR A 8 4.29 6.87 -3.51
CA THR A 8 3.08 6.09 -3.33
C THR A 8 3.42 4.89 -2.46
N GLU A 9 2.63 4.66 -1.41
CA GLU A 9 2.83 3.55 -0.49
C GLU A 9 1.53 2.76 -0.39
N PHE A 10 1.63 1.43 -0.48
CA PHE A 10 0.55 0.53 -0.13
C PHE A 10 0.69 0.16 1.35
N LEU A 11 -0.29 0.52 2.16
CA LEU A 11 -0.36 0.15 3.56
C LEU A 11 -1.24 -1.08 3.75
N ILE A 12 -0.83 -1.98 4.65
CA ILE A 12 -1.62 -3.13 5.08
C ILE A 12 -1.49 -3.36 6.59
N CYS A 13 -2.61 -3.68 7.23
CA CYS A 13 -2.61 -4.13 8.62
C CYS A 13 -2.45 -5.64 8.70
N GLU A 14 -1.42 -6.12 9.38
CA GLU A 14 -1.18 -7.55 9.57
C GLU A 14 -2.23 -8.23 10.45
N SER A 15 -2.93 -7.46 11.31
CA SER A 15 -3.90 -8.01 12.25
C SER A 15 -5.29 -8.23 11.63
N CYS A 16 -5.75 -7.32 10.75
CA CYS A 16 -7.11 -7.35 10.22
C CYS A 16 -7.20 -7.16 8.71
N PHE A 17 -6.07 -7.13 8.00
CA PHE A 17 -5.96 -7.00 6.55
C PHE A 17 -6.62 -5.75 5.95
N TRP A 18 -6.91 -4.72 6.76
CA TRP A 18 -7.28 -3.41 6.23
C TRP A 18 -6.10 -2.83 5.45
N CYS A 19 -6.35 -2.28 4.27
CA CYS A 19 -5.31 -1.72 3.41
C CYS A 19 -5.75 -0.44 2.71
N ALA A 20 -4.78 0.38 2.31
CA ALA A 20 -4.99 1.61 1.56
C ALA A 20 -3.74 2.01 0.77
N SER A 21 -3.92 2.70 -0.36
CA SER A 21 -2.81 3.42 -1.01
C SER A 21 -2.75 4.87 -0.54
N ILE A 22 -1.58 5.29 -0.09
CA ILE A 22 -1.27 6.67 0.23
C ILE A 22 -0.58 7.31 -0.98
N LEU A 23 -1.18 8.39 -1.49
CA LEU A 23 -0.64 9.19 -2.59
C LEU A 23 0.03 10.45 -2.03
N GLY A 24 1.20 10.81 -2.54
CA GLY A 24 1.81 12.11 -2.27
C GLY A 24 2.47 12.27 -0.89
N GLY A 25 2.88 11.18 -0.24
CA GLY A 25 3.67 11.23 1.01
C GLY A 25 2.96 11.81 2.24
N GLY A 26 1.62 11.77 2.26
CA GLY A 26 0.80 12.36 3.31
C GLY A 26 0.42 11.40 4.43
N THR A 27 0.88 11.73 5.65
CA THR A 27 0.53 11.15 6.97
C THR A 27 0.86 9.66 7.17
N LEU A 28 1.87 9.42 8.02
CA LEU A 28 2.11 8.14 8.68
C LEU A 28 0.85 7.76 9.46
N VAL A 29 0.01 6.89 8.89
CA VAL A 29 -1.09 6.27 9.62
C VAL A 29 -0.44 5.36 10.66
N GLY A 30 -0.27 5.87 11.88
CA GLY A 30 0.44 5.12 12.95
C GLY A 30 -0.36 3.96 13.54
N ARG A 31 -1.67 3.87 13.24
CA ARG A 31 -2.56 2.81 13.71
C ARG A 31 -3.60 2.46 12.67
N CYS A 32 -3.93 1.17 12.59
CA CYS A 32 -5.01 0.69 11.73
C CYS A 32 -6.34 1.39 12.09
N PRO A 33 -7.01 2.07 11.15
CA PRO A 33 -8.28 2.73 11.44
C PRO A 33 -9.40 1.73 11.74
N CYS A 34 -9.28 0.49 11.27
CA CYS A 34 -10.26 -0.58 11.48
C CYS A 34 -10.12 -1.24 12.86
N CYS A 35 -8.98 -1.84 13.19
CA CYS A 35 -8.81 -2.61 14.44
C CYS A 35 -7.97 -1.90 15.52
N LYS A 36 -7.47 -0.69 15.24
CA LYS A 36 -6.60 0.11 16.13
C LYS A 36 -5.25 -0.52 16.46
N SER A 37 -4.90 -1.65 15.85
CA SER A 37 -3.55 -2.25 15.93
C SER A 37 -2.50 -1.30 15.38
N ASN A 38 -1.28 -1.38 15.94
CA ASN A 38 -0.12 -0.65 15.43
C ASN A 38 0.68 -1.49 14.41
N MET A 39 0.21 -2.70 14.06
CA MET A 39 0.82 -3.59 13.08
C MET A 39 0.41 -3.17 11.67
N LEU A 40 0.96 -2.05 11.20
CA LEU A 40 0.83 -1.56 9.83
C LEU A 40 2.17 -1.68 9.12
N GLU A 41 2.17 -2.39 8.01
CA GLU A 41 3.30 -2.52 7.09
C GLU A 41 3.10 -1.59 5.89
N SER A 42 4.20 -1.04 5.36
CA SER A 42 4.21 -0.22 4.15
C SER A 42 5.05 -0.86 3.06
N ILE A 43 4.49 -0.87 1.84
CA ILE A 43 5.15 -1.39 0.64
C ILE A 43 5.27 -0.22 -0.35
N PRO A 44 6.48 0.18 -0.75
CA PRO A 44 6.66 1.25 -1.72
C PRO A 44 6.15 0.81 -3.10
N ILE A 45 5.42 1.69 -3.77
CA ILE A 45 4.88 1.48 -5.12
C ILE A 45 5.55 2.48 -6.06
N GLY A 46 5.95 2.03 -7.26
CA GLY A 46 6.52 2.89 -8.28
C GLY A 46 5.54 4.02 -8.66
N THR A 47 6.06 5.19 -9.01
CA THR A 47 5.21 6.30 -9.48
C THR A 47 4.50 5.90 -10.77
N GLY A 48 3.17 5.88 -10.74
CA GLY A 48 2.35 5.46 -11.88
C GLY A 48 2.35 3.95 -12.14
N GLU A 49 2.94 3.14 -11.24
CA GLU A 49 2.97 1.68 -11.37
C GLU A 49 1.58 1.09 -11.07
N PRO A 50 0.93 0.45 -12.05
CA PRO A 50 -0.33 -0.22 -11.82
C PRO A 50 -0.09 -1.53 -11.06
N TYR A 51 -0.94 -1.78 -10.07
CA TYR A 51 -0.94 -3.04 -9.35
C TYR A 51 -2.38 -3.59 -9.22
N ARG A 52 -2.51 -4.91 -9.11
CA ARG A 52 -3.77 -5.58 -8.81
C ARG A 52 -3.75 -6.06 -7.37
N PHE A 53 -4.85 -5.81 -6.66
CA PHE A 53 -5.05 -6.28 -5.30
C PHE A 53 -6.11 -7.39 -5.28
N ASP A 54 -5.79 -8.51 -4.65
CA ASP A 54 -6.72 -9.60 -4.35
C ASP A 54 -6.61 -9.99 -2.87
N CYS A 55 -7.74 -10.28 -2.24
CA CYS A 55 -7.80 -10.73 -0.86
C CYS A 55 -8.71 -11.95 -0.76
N SER A 56 -8.16 -13.06 -0.26
CA SER A 56 -8.90 -14.30 -0.06
C SER A 56 -8.54 -14.98 1.26
N ILE A 57 -9.50 -15.70 1.84
CA ILE A 57 -9.29 -16.42 3.11
C ILE A 57 -8.18 -17.49 2.98
N LYS A 58 -8.02 -18.10 1.79
CA LYS A 58 -7.05 -19.17 1.57
C LYS A 58 -5.63 -18.68 1.27
N ARG A 59 -5.49 -17.55 0.58
CA ARG A 59 -4.19 -17.04 0.10
C ARG A 59 -3.73 -15.77 0.80
N GLY A 60 -4.56 -15.20 1.67
CA GLY A 60 -4.31 -13.90 2.27
C GLY A 60 -4.42 -12.79 1.25
N VAL A 61 -3.51 -11.83 1.33
CA VAL A 61 -3.43 -10.68 0.41
C VAL A 61 -2.38 -10.95 -0.66
N MET A 62 -2.75 -10.71 -1.92
CA MET A 62 -1.85 -10.75 -3.07
C MET A 62 -1.82 -9.38 -3.76
N LEU A 63 -0.60 -8.97 -4.12
CA LEU A 63 -0.32 -7.78 -4.91
C LEU A 63 0.43 -8.23 -6.17
N ASP A 64 -0.19 -8.04 -7.33
CA ASP A 64 0.44 -8.31 -8.62
C ASP A 64 0.85 -6.99 -9.29
N PHE A 65 2.14 -6.80 -9.47
CA PHE A 65 2.73 -5.64 -10.12
C PHE A 65 2.90 -5.92 -11.61
N ALA A 66 2.51 -4.95 -12.46
CA ALA A 66 2.81 -5.07 -13.88
C ALA A 66 4.32 -4.95 -14.11
N PRO A 67 4.90 -5.67 -15.08
CA PRO A 67 6.26 -5.39 -15.54
C PRO A 67 6.35 -3.93 -15.99
N ALA A 68 7.42 -3.23 -15.62
CA ALA A 68 7.68 -1.91 -16.19
C ALA A 68 7.84 -2.05 -17.72
N ASP A 69 6.98 -1.39 -18.49
CA ASP A 69 7.17 -1.25 -19.94
C ASP A 69 8.55 -0.59 -20.19
N TYR A 70 9.41 -1.27 -20.96
CA TYR A 70 10.76 -0.82 -21.33
C TYR A 70 10.75 0.06 -22.59
#